data_AF-A0A445CID0-F1
#
_entry.id   AF-A0A445CID0-F1
#
_cell.length_a   1.000
_cell.length_b   1.000
_cell.length_c   1.000
_cell.angle_alpha   90.00
_cell.angle_beta   90.00
_cell.angle_gamma   90.00
#
_symmetry.space_group_name_H-M   'P 1'
#
loop_
_entity.id
_entity.type
_entity.pdbx_description
1 polymer ?
#
loop_
_entity_poly.entity_id
_entity_poly.type
_entity_poly.pdbx_seq_one_letter_code
_entity_poly.pdbx_strand_id
1 'polypeptide(L)'
;MDVDTRKMARNMVFSVTPLIIMQITNLFPNSSTLRNVTLMIAFIVAVIFLISYFIYQVFKPQIEKTRLEYIKHDDLILRILQRVEKQTLQKILAEDGTPNVNAISGLYQEISQHEGKDLSASEVKELLLKNKLSDTNIKEEQIADMLKIFDKNGDQIITKEEFVSGLTEYINQTKHALDRQYLPKESLNKVYQTFIKPWIEHVRKERELKGHLVSQVLKHVQSEDVVGRLLNDDGTADKAAIRRLFEEVDVNGDNHVSRSELERIVKDIHFSKAVDAEEALSKLVQDLDVNRDNEISEKEFVDGFTKWINSNSSQAANSKSSSHGTHQTWEDVEKVMEQNQSKGASAWLEAIGYVVLGITMLSLLAEPLIASVQNFSEEAGLSSFSISFILVPLATNFREATAAIKEASHKKSSNTCQTIYEIYGAVFMNNILGFVVISILIYVRDITWEFSADVLVVAIVCAVMGIAASFRTTFPLWTSIPAYLLYLISLLFVFVLKDIFNYI
;
A
#
# COMPACT_ATOMS: atom_id res chain seq x y z
N MET A 1 -4.32 -17.35 -19.69
CA MET A 1 -5.35 -16.53 -19.04
C MET A 1 -6.15 -17.37 -18.09
N ASP A 2 -6.28 -16.90 -16.87
CA ASP A 2 -7.20 -17.42 -15.87
C ASP A 2 -8.67 -17.19 -16.27
N VAL A 3 -9.57 -17.84 -15.54
CA VAL A 3 -11.01 -17.80 -15.83
C VAL A 3 -11.59 -16.40 -15.62
N ASP A 4 -11.04 -15.62 -14.70
CA ASP A 4 -11.60 -14.33 -14.34
C ASP A 4 -11.25 -13.23 -15.35
N THR A 5 -10.05 -13.26 -15.93
CA THR A 5 -9.70 -12.41 -17.07
C THR A 5 -10.62 -12.65 -18.28
N ARG A 6 -10.98 -13.91 -18.54
CA ARG A 6 -11.90 -14.27 -19.63
C ARG A 6 -13.33 -13.80 -19.36
N LYS A 7 -13.79 -13.90 -18.11
CA LYS A 7 -15.08 -13.33 -17.70
C LYS A 7 -15.09 -11.82 -17.88
N MET A 8 -13.99 -11.12 -17.56
CA MET A 8 -13.89 -9.68 -17.78
C MET A 8 -13.90 -9.31 -19.27
N ALA A 9 -13.25 -10.10 -20.13
CA ALA A 9 -13.35 -9.93 -21.59
C ALA A 9 -14.82 -10.04 -22.09
N ARG A 10 -15.61 -10.95 -21.52
CA ARG A 10 -17.05 -11.05 -21.82
C ARG A 10 -17.81 -9.82 -21.30
N ASN A 11 -17.46 -9.33 -20.11
CA ASN A 11 -18.05 -8.10 -19.58
C ASN A 11 -17.77 -6.91 -20.48
N MET A 12 -16.53 -6.77 -20.98
CA MET A 12 -16.16 -5.75 -21.97
C MET A 12 -17.07 -5.80 -23.21
N VAL A 13 -17.43 -6.98 -23.74
CA VAL A 13 -18.38 -7.07 -24.88
C VAL A 13 -19.75 -6.50 -24.52
N PHE A 14 -20.25 -6.70 -23.29
CA PHE A 14 -21.54 -6.12 -22.88
C PHE A 14 -21.52 -4.59 -22.87
N SER A 15 -20.37 -3.95 -22.67
CA SER A 15 -20.26 -2.48 -22.73
C SER A 15 -20.65 -1.87 -24.08
N VAL A 16 -20.68 -2.69 -25.14
CA VAL A 16 -21.03 -2.26 -26.50
C VAL A 16 -22.55 -2.12 -26.70
N THR A 17 -23.37 -2.67 -25.79
CA THR A 17 -24.83 -2.70 -25.96
C THR A 17 -25.46 -1.31 -26.09
N PRO A 18 -25.17 -0.32 -25.23
CA PRO A 18 -25.69 1.05 -25.38
C PRO A 18 -25.24 1.71 -26.69
N LEU A 19 -24.01 1.42 -27.12
CA LEU A 19 -23.42 1.93 -28.36
C LEU A 19 -24.19 1.42 -29.59
N ILE A 20 -24.54 0.12 -29.60
CA ILE A 20 -25.35 -0.48 -30.67
C ILE A 20 -26.78 0.05 -30.67
N ILE A 21 -27.38 0.25 -29.49
CA ILE A 21 -28.74 0.82 -29.39
C ILE A 21 -28.78 2.19 -30.08
N MET A 22 -27.75 3.03 -29.90
CA MET A 22 -27.69 4.34 -30.55
C MET A 22 -27.60 4.27 -32.08
N GLN A 23 -27.07 3.19 -32.67
CA GLN A 23 -27.03 3.03 -34.12
C GLN A 23 -28.43 2.88 -34.74
N ILE A 24 -29.45 2.51 -33.95
CA ILE A 24 -30.85 2.43 -34.42
C ILE A 24 -31.36 3.81 -34.86
N THR A 25 -30.83 4.89 -34.29
CA THR A 25 -31.23 6.26 -34.66
C THR A 25 -30.90 6.58 -36.13
N ASN A 26 -29.83 5.99 -36.67
CA ASN A 26 -29.41 6.20 -38.06
C ASN A 26 -30.32 5.50 -39.08
N LEU A 27 -31.14 4.52 -38.65
CA LEU A 27 -32.14 3.88 -39.52
C LEU A 27 -33.35 4.80 -39.78
N PHE A 28 -33.56 5.82 -38.95
CA PHE A 28 -34.71 6.73 -39.03
C PHE A 28 -34.29 8.19 -38.76
N PRO A 29 -33.48 8.79 -39.66
CA PRO A 29 -32.87 10.11 -39.44
C PRO A 29 -33.88 11.25 -39.23
N ASN A 30 -35.09 11.12 -39.77
CA ASN A 30 -36.11 12.17 -39.75
C ASN A 30 -37.01 12.18 -38.50
N SER A 31 -36.85 11.24 -37.57
CA SER A 31 -37.70 11.14 -36.37
C SER A 31 -36.98 11.62 -35.11
N SER A 32 -37.24 12.87 -34.72
CA SER A 32 -36.72 13.45 -33.46
C SER A 32 -37.23 12.69 -32.23
N THR A 33 -38.49 12.26 -32.24
CA THR A 33 -39.08 11.46 -31.16
C THR A 33 -38.36 10.13 -30.98
N LEU A 34 -38.07 9.42 -32.09
CA LEU A 34 -37.38 8.13 -32.00
C LEU A 34 -35.95 8.31 -31.47
N ARG A 35 -35.22 9.34 -31.93
CA ARG A 35 -33.87 9.65 -31.43
C ARG A 35 -33.84 9.86 -29.93
N ASN A 36 -34.78 10.65 -29.40
CA ASN A 36 -34.85 10.94 -27.96
C ASN A 36 -35.22 9.68 -27.15
N VAL A 37 -36.14 8.87 -27.66
CA VAL A 37 -36.52 7.59 -27.02
C VAL A 37 -35.34 6.61 -27.03
N THR A 38 -34.64 6.46 -28.15
CA THR A 38 -33.47 5.58 -28.25
C THR A 38 -32.34 6.02 -27.32
N LEU A 39 -32.08 7.34 -27.22
CA LEU A 39 -31.09 7.89 -26.29
C LEU A 39 -31.46 7.62 -24.83
N MET A 40 -32.72 7.80 -24.45
CA MET A 40 -33.21 7.47 -23.10
C MET A 40 -33.05 5.98 -22.78
N ILE A 41 -33.39 5.09 -23.72
CA ILE A 41 -33.24 3.63 -23.54
C ILE A 41 -31.75 3.28 -23.38
N ALA A 42 -30.89 3.77 -24.28
CA ALA A 42 -29.45 3.51 -24.22
C ALA A 42 -28.83 4.03 -22.91
N PHE A 43 -29.25 5.21 -22.47
CA PHE A 43 -28.82 5.81 -21.20
C PHE A 43 -29.21 4.93 -20.00
N ILE A 44 -30.47 4.50 -19.91
CA ILE A 44 -30.95 3.62 -18.84
C ILE A 44 -30.15 2.31 -18.82
N VAL A 45 -29.94 1.69 -19.98
CA VAL A 45 -29.13 0.45 -20.09
C VAL A 45 -27.70 0.69 -19.60
N ALA A 46 -27.08 1.80 -20.00
CA ALA A 46 -25.72 2.14 -19.57
C ALA A 46 -25.63 2.35 -18.05
N VAL A 47 -26.60 3.04 -17.45
CA VAL A 47 -26.67 3.25 -15.99
C VAL A 47 -26.85 1.92 -15.25
N ILE A 48 -27.73 1.04 -15.74
CA ILE A 48 -27.92 -0.30 -15.16
C ILE A 48 -26.61 -1.10 -15.21
N PHE A 49 -25.90 -1.07 -16.34
CA PHE A 49 -24.61 -1.75 -16.48
C PHE A 49 -23.53 -1.15 -15.58
N LEU A 50 -23.50 0.17 -15.43
CA LEU A 50 -22.57 0.84 -14.52
C LEU A 50 -22.80 0.41 -13.07
N ILE A 51 -24.04 0.45 -12.60
CA ILE A 51 -24.41 0.02 -11.25
C ILE A 51 -24.12 -1.47 -11.06
N SER A 52 -24.49 -2.31 -12.03
CA SER A 52 -24.24 -3.76 -11.98
C SER A 52 -22.76 -4.07 -11.93
N TYR A 53 -21.92 -3.31 -12.65
CA TYR A 53 -20.47 -3.45 -12.63
C TYR A 53 -19.87 -3.04 -11.29
N PHE A 54 -20.33 -1.93 -10.69
CA PHE A 54 -19.91 -1.54 -9.33
C PHE A 54 -20.30 -2.60 -8.30
N ILE A 55 -21.51 -3.14 -8.38
CA ILE A 55 -21.95 -4.27 -7.55
C ILE A 55 -21.01 -5.46 -7.78
N TYR A 56 -20.77 -5.86 -9.03
CA TYR A 56 -19.86 -6.95 -9.37
C TYR A 56 -18.44 -6.75 -8.82
N GLN A 57 -17.92 -5.53 -8.86
CA GLN A 57 -16.60 -5.18 -8.33
C GLN A 57 -16.54 -5.25 -6.80
N VAL A 58 -17.63 -4.85 -6.12
CA VAL A 58 -17.76 -4.96 -4.66
C VAL A 58 -17.83 -6.43 -4.21
N PHE A 59 -18.54 -7.28 -4.94
CA PHE A 59 -18.77 -8.70 -4.57
C PHE A 59 -17.76 -9.69 -5.16
N LYS A 60 -16.65 -9.23 -5.78
CA LYS A 60 -15.71 -10.13 -6.46
C LYS A 60 -14.79 -10.88 -5.47
N PRO A 61 -14.77 -12.23 -5.48
CA PRO A 61 -14.21 -13.06 -4.40
C PRO A 61 -12.70 -13.28 -4.42
N GLN A 62 -11.93 -12.82 -5.42
CA GLN A 62 -10.45 -12.94 -5.38
C GLN A 62 -9.85 -12.04 -4.30
N ILE A 63 -10.41 -10.84 -4.17
CA ILE A 63 -10.06 -9.92 -3.10
C ILE A 63 -10.54 -10.50 -1.76
N GLU A 64 -11.72 -11.14 -1.74
CA GLU A 64 -12.28 -11.71 -0.52
C GLU A 64 -11.63 -13.01 -0.05
N LYS A 65 -11.25 -13.97 -0.90
CA LYS A 65 -10.64 -15.24 -0.44
C LYS A 65 -9.30 -14.99 0.25
N THR A 66 -8.46 -14.15 -0.36
CA THR A 66 -7.19 -13.73 0.25
C THR A 66 -7.45 -12.91 1.52
N ARG A 67 -8.43 -12.00 1.52
CA ARG A 67 -8.85 -11.27 2.74
C ARG A 67 -9.38 -12.18 3.83
N LEU A 68 -10.21 -13.17 3.49
CA LEU A 68 -10.92 -14.04 4.41
C LEU A 68 -9.98 -15.04 5.05
N GLU A 69 -9.00 -15.56 4.31
CA GLU A 69 -7.95 -16.43 4.85
C GLU A 69 -7.11 -15.70 5.90
N TYR A 70 -6.78 -14.42 5.70
CA TYR A 70 -6.15 -13.59 6.73
C TYR A 70 -7.08 -13.33 7.93
N ILE A 71 -8.30 -12.83 7.69
CA ILE A 71 -9.28 -12.52 8.75
C ILE A 71 -9.61 -13.74 9.62
N LYS A 72 -9.61 -14.94 9.04
CA LYS A 72 -9.91 -16.20 9.75
C LYS A 72 -8.98 -16.44 10.94
N HIS A 73 -7.71 -16.05 10.82
CA HIS A 73 -6.71 -16.29 11.86
C HIS A 73 -6.40 -15.04 12.70
N ASP A 74 -6.62 -13.84 12.15
CA ASP A 74 -6.37 -12.57 12.83
C ASP A 74 -7.03 -12.50 14.22
N ASP A 75 -8.33 -12.76 14.32
CA ASP A 75 -9.05 -12.64 15.60
C ASP A 75 -8.54 -13.64 16.65
N LEU A 76 -8.17 -14.85 16.22
CA LEU A 76 -7.64 -15.89 17.11
C LEU A 76 -6.23 -15.55 17.60
N ILE A 77 -5.35 -15.09 16.72
CA ILE A 77 -3.99 -14.70 17.10
C ILE A 77 -4.02 -13.44 17.96
N LEU A 78 -4.89 -12.47 17.67
CA LEU A 78 -5.08 -11.29 18.51
C LEU A 78 -5.59 -11.65 19.91
N ARG A 79 -6.45 -12.66 20.05
CA ARG A 79 -6.87 -13.16 21.37
C ARG A 79 -5.72 -13.77 22.18
N ILE A 80 -4.75 -14.39 21.51
CA ILE A 80 -3.53 -14.88 22.18
C ILE A 80 -2.70 -13.70 22.63
N LEU A 81 -2.45 -12.72 21.74
CA LEU A 81 -1.65 -11.54 22.04
C LEU A 81 -2.25 -10.69 23.16
N GLN A 82 -3.57 -10.51 23.20
CA GLN A 82 -4.26 -9.72 24.24
C GLN A 82 -4.12 -10.27 25.67
N ARG A 83 -3.70 -11.52 25.84
CA ARG A 83 -3.55 -12.15 27.16
C ARG A 83 -2.19 -11.92 27.80
N VAL A 84 -1.24 -11.51 26.98
CA VAL A 84 0.14 -11.35 27.39
C VAL A 84 0.32 -9.95 27.97
N GLU A 85 1.19 -9.83 28.96
CA GLU A 85 1.69 -8.59 29.53
C GLU A 85 2.05 -7.57 28.45
N LYS A 86 1.60 -6.33 28.70
CA LYS A 86 1.82 -5.19 27.81
C LYS A 86 3.31 -4.97 27.52
N GLN A 87 4.19 -5.27 28.47
CA GLN A 87 5.64 -5.12 28.32
C GLN A 87 6.23 -6.05 27.26
N THR A 88 5.73 -7.30 27.17
CA THR A 88 6.18 -8.27 26.17
C THR A 88 5.67 -7.90 24.78
N LEU A 89 4.40 -7.44 24.68
CA LEU A 89 3.81 -6.93 23.44
C LEU A 89 4.54 -5.70 22.89
N GLN A 90 5.02 -4.81 23.76
CA GLN A 90 5.79 -3.64 23.36
C GLN A 90 7.14 -3.97 22.71
N LYS A 91 7.65 -5.19 22.91
CA LYS A 91 8.94 -5.66 22.38
C LYS A 91 8.80 -6.70 21.28
N ILE A 92 7.57 -7.08 20.90
CA ILE A 92 7.28 -8.16 19.96
C ILE A 92 7.84 -7.91 18.56
N LEU A 93 8.01 -6.64 18.20
CA LEU A 93 8.65 -6.20 16.96
C LEU A 93 9.98 -5.51 17.28
N ALA A 94 10.98 -5.73 16.44
CA ALA A 94 12.24 -4.98 16.45
C ALA A 94 12.01 -3.54 15.97
N GLU A 95 13.00 -2.65 16.11
CA GLU A 95 12.88 -1.23 15.72
C GLU A 95 12.55 -1.01 14.23
N ASP A 96 12.84 -2.00 13.38
CA ASP A 96 12.52 -2.01 11.95
C ASP A 96 11.17 -2.66 11.60
N GLY A 97 10.43 -3.08 12.62
CA GLY A 97 9.15 -3.78 12.50
C GLY A 97 9.29 -5.22 12.02
N THR A 98 10.48 -5.82 12.10
CA THR A 98 10.64 -7.28 11.94
C THR A 98 10.28 -8.02 13.23
N PRO A 99 9.90 -9.31 13.16
CA PRO A 99 9.58 -10.08 14.36
C PRO A 99 10.78 -10.18 15.31
N ASN A 100 10.60 -9.77 16.57
CA ASN A 100 11.63 -9.94 17.60
C ASN A 100 11.53 -11.35 18.21
N VAL A 101 12.34 -12.27 17.70
CA VAL A 101 12.37 -13.69 18.09
C VAL A 101 12.51 -13.87 19.61
N ASN A 102 13.31 -13.04 20.28
CA ASN A 102 13.52 -13.14 21.73
C ASN A 102 12.27 -12.73 22.52
N ALA A 103 11.60 -11.65 22.10
CA ALA A 103 10.34 -11.24 22.72
C ALA A 103 9.23 -12.25 22.46
N ILE A 104 9.15 -12.82 21.26
CA ILE A 104 8.19 -13.87 20.91
C ILE A 104 8.43 -15.15 21.72
N SER A 105 9.70 -15.52 21.93
CA SER A 105 10.08 -16.58 22.86
C SER A 105 9.60 -16.29 24.29
N GLY A 106 9.66 -15.03 24.73
CA GLY A 106 9.11 -14.60 26.02
C GLY A 106 7.59 -14.79 26.09
N LEU A 107 6.86 -14.46 25.02
CA LEU A 107 5.41 -14.72 24.93
C LEU A 107 5.07 -16.19 25.16
N TYR A 108 5.85 -17.10 24.56
CA TYR A 108 5.66 -18.54 24.74
C TYR A 108 5.77 -18.94 26.21
N GLN A 109 6.79 -18.46 26.92
CA GLN A 109 7.00 -18.77 28.34
C GLN A 109 5.87 -18.24 29.21
N GLU A 110 5.32 -17.07 28.87
CA GLU A 110 4.20 -16.46 29.59
C GLU A 110 2.89 -17.24 29.39
N ILE A 111 2.68 -17.77 28.18
CA ILE A 111 1.50 -18.60 27.85
C ILE A 111 1.63 -20.02 28.43
N SER A 112 2.84 -20.57 28.48
CA SER A 112 3.17 -21.92 28.98
C SER A 112 3.24 -22.03 30.52
N GLN A 113 2.82 -20.99 31.27
CA GLN A 113 2.94 -20.90 32.74
C GLN A 113 2.28 -22.03 33.57
N HIS A 114 1.59 -22.98 32.94
CA HIS A 114 1.16 -24.21 33.59
C HIS A 114 2.10 -25.38 33.19
N GLU A 115 3.02 -25.73 34.10
CA GLU A 115 3.77 -27.00 34.17
C GLU A 115 5.04 -27.22 33.32
N GLY A 116 5.66 -26.22 32.68
CA GLY A 116 6.98 -26.43 32.04
C GLY A 116 7.01 -27.57 31.00
N LYS A 117 5.82 -27.92 30.50
CA LYS A 117 5.58 -28.82 29.37
C LYS A 117 5.21 -27.97 28.17
N ASP A 118 5.50 -28.48 26.99
CA ASP A 118 5.13 -27.84 25.73
C ASP A 118 3.62 -27.63 25.64
N LEU A 119 3.21 -26.54 24.97
CA LEU A 119 1.81 -26.14 24.85
C LEU A 119 1.05 -27.17 24.01
N SER A 120 0.05 -27.85 24.57
CA SER A 120 -0.78 -28.72 23.75
C SER A 120 -1.75 -27.92 22.88
N ALA A 121 -2.07 -28.41 21.68
CA ALA A 121 -3.09 -27.81 20.81
C ALA A 121 -4.45 -27.71 21.52
N SER A 122 -4.75 -28.64 22.43
CA SER A 122 -5.90 -28.61 23.33
C SER A 122 -5.87 -27.47 24.34
N GLU A 123 -4.71 -27.16 24.94
CA GLU A 123 -4.56 -26.02 25.85
C GLU A 123 -4.75 -24.70 25.12
N VAL A 124 -4.16 -24.54 23.94
CA VAL A 124 -4.38 -23.33 23.12
C VAL A 124 -5.84 -23.21 22.68
N LYS A 125 -6.48 -24.32 22.32
CA LYS A 125 -7.93 -24.36 22.05
C LYS A 125 -8.76 -23.96 23.26
N GLU A 126 -8.45 -24.49 24.45
CA GLU A 126 -9.14 -24.12 25.70
C GLU A 126 -8.92 -22.64 26.02
N LEU A 127 -7.68 -22.15 25.86
CA LEU A 127 -7.35 -20.74 26.03
C LEU A 127 -8.24 -19.87 25.14
N LEU A 128 -8.37 -20.18 23.85
CA LEU A 128 -9.22 -19.42 22.92
C LEU A 128 -10.72 -19.46 23.28
N LEU A 129 -11.20 -20.56 23.85
CA LEU A 129 -12.62 -20.79 24.18
C LEU A 129 -13.04 -20.29 25.57
N LYS A 130 -12.12 -20.17 26.53
CA LYS A 130 -12.41 -19.87 27.95
C LYS A 130 -13.03 -18.48 28.19
N ASN A 131 -12.94 -17.57 27.22
CA ASN A 131 -13.47 -16.20 27.33
C ASN A 131 -14.70 -16.01 26.44
N LYS A 132 -15.85 -16.48 26.91
CA LYS A 132 -17.15 -16.38 26.24
C LYS A 132 -17.77 -14.97 26.39
N LEU A 133 -17.00 -13.92 26.05
CA LEU A 133 -17.37 -12.52 26.30
C LEU A 133 -17.38 -11.61 25.05
N SER A 134 -17.45 -12.17 23.84
CA SER A 134 -17.84 -11.38 22.66
C SER A 134 -18.48 -12.24 21.57
N ASP A 135 -19.52 -11.69 20.94
CA ASP A 135 -20.53 -12.26 20.02
C ASP A 135 -20.03 -12.87 18.70
N THR A 136 -18.89 -13.54 18.68
CA THR A 136 -18.40 -14.25 17.49
C THR A 136 -18.51 -15.75 17.70
N ASN A 137 -19.42 -16.37 16.95
CA ASN A 137 -19.59 -17.82 16.86
C ASN A 137 -18.37 -18.43 16.15
N ILE A 138 -17.22 -18.47 16.84
CA ILE A 138 -15.99 -19.09 16.34
C ILE A 138 -16.25 -20.58 16.18
N LYS A 139 -16.13 -21.07 14.95
CA LYS A 139 -16.30 -22.49 14.66
C LYS A 139 -15.03 -23.25 15.08
N GLU A 140 -15.19 -24.45 15.61
CA GLU A 140 -14.06 -25.32 15.97
C GLU A 140 -13.10 -25.56 14.78
N GLU A 141 -13.64 -25.57 13.55
CA GLU A 141 -12.88 -25.65 12.30
C GLU A 141 -11.89 -24.48 12.13
N GLN A 142 -12.26 -23.26 12.53
CA GLN A 142 -11.38 -22.09 12.44
C GLN A 142 -10.21 -22.18 13.43
N ILE A 143 -10.47 -22.74 14.62
CA ILE A 143 -9.43 -22.99 15.62
C ILE A 143 -8.49 -24.09 15.12
N ALA A 144 -9.03 -25.17 14.55
CA ALA A 144 -8.22 -26.25 14.00
C ALA A 144 -7.34 -25.78 12.84
N ASP A 145 -7.86 -24.93 11.94
CA ASP A 145 -7.07 -24.35 10.85
C ASP A 145 -6.00 -23.39 11.37
N MET A 146 -6.28 -22.61 12.41
CA MET A 146 -5.31 -21.73 13.05
C MET A 146 -4.19 -22.51 13.74
N LEU A 147 -4.54 -23.61 14.43
CA LEU A 147 -3.56 -24.45 15.12
C LEU A 147 -2.53 -25.05 14.16
N LYS A 148 -2.89 -25.33 12.90
CA LYS A 148 -1.92 -25.78 11.87
C LYS A 148 -0.80 -24.77 11.57
N ILE A 149 -0.99 -23.49 11.90
CA ILE A 149 0.05 -22.46 11.76
C ILE A 149 1.13 -22.66 12.84
N PHE A 150 0.73 -23.14 14.01
CA PHE A 150 1.54 -23.31 15.20
C PHE A 150 2.00 -24.76 15.43
N ASP A 151 1.31 -25.75 14.87
CA ASP A 151 1.64 -27.19 14.91
C ASP A 151 1.95 -27.64 13.48
N LYS A 152 3.24 -27.55 13.10
CA LYS A 152 3.69 -27.81 11.73
C LYS A 152 3.91 -29.29 11.47
N ASN A 153 4.29 -30.04 12.49
CA ASN A 153 4.58 -31.46 12.39
C ASN A 153 3.32 -32.33 12.60
N GLY A 154 2.23 -31.76 13.10
CA GLY A 154 0.93 -32.41 13.31
C GLY A 154 0.88 -33.31 14.54
N ASP A 155 1.81 -33.17 15.49
CA ASP A 155 1.89 -33.98 16.71
C ASP A 155 0.98 -33.47 17.83
N GLN A 156 0.23 -32.38 17.59
CA GLN A 156 -0.67 -31.71 18.54
C GLN A 156 0.04 -31.07 19.74
N ILE A 157 1.36 -30.92 19.65
CA ILE A 157 2.22 -30.24 20.62
C ILE A 157 2.82 -29.03 19.90
N ILE A 158 2.59 -27.85 20.45
CA ILE A 158 3.15 -26.61 19.94
C ILE A 158 4.44 -26.36 20.71
N THR A 159 5.56 -26.74 20.11
CA THR A 159 6.88 -26.47 20.68
C THR A 159 7.20 -24.97 20.65
N LYS A 160 8.18 -24.55 21.45
CA LYS A 160 8.67 -23.17 21.44
C LYS A 160 9.09 -22.72 20.02
N GLU A 161 9.80 -23.59 19.30
CA GLU A 161 10.29 -23.33 17.95
C GLU A 161 9.14 -23.15 16.96
N GLU A 162 8.11 -24.01 17.03
CA GLU A 162 6.94 -23.91 16.16
C GLU A 162 6.09 -22.69 16.50
N PHE A 163 5.94 -22.36 17.79
CA PHE A 163 5.25 -21.14 18.21
C PHE A 163 5.94 -19.89 17.68
N VAL A 164 7.25 -19.79 17.89
CA VAL A 164 8.07 -18.67 17.42
C VAL A 164 8.01 -18.58 15.89
N SER A 165 8.14 -19.70 15.20
CA SER A 165 8.05 -19.75 13.74
C SER A 165 6.67 -19.35 13.22
N GLY A 166 5.60 -19.85 13.83
CA GLY A 166 4.21 -19.56 13.46
C GLY A 166 3.87 -18.08 13.66
N LEU A 167 4.23 -17.49 14.79
CA LEU A 167 3.97 -16.07 15.04
C LEU A 167 4.84 -15.14 14.18
N THR A 168 6.10 -15.52 13.93
CA THR A 168 6.99 -14.82 12.99
C THR A 168 6.40 -14.80 11.59
N GLU A 169 5.91 -15.94 11.11
CA GLU A 169 5.26 -16.05 9.81
C GLU A 169 3.99 -15.21 9.76
N TYR A 170 3.13 -15.26 10.78
CA TYR A 170 1.94 -14.42 10.88
C TYR A 170 2.26 -12.92 10.82
N ILE A 171 3.26 -12.46 11.57
CA ILE A 171 3.67 -11.04 11.58
C ILE A 171 4.20 -10.63 10.20
N ASN A 172 5.04 -11.46 9.57
CA ASN A 172 5.57 -11.17 8.23
C ASN A 172 4.47 -11.12 7.17
N GLN A 173 3.50 -12.05 7.24
CA GLN A 173 2.33 -12.07 6.37
C GLN A 173 1.44 -10.84 6.59
N THR A 174 1.22 -10.45 7.85
CA THR A 174 0.46 -9.25 8.22
C THR A 174 1.13 -8.00 7.65
N LYS A 175 2.46 -7.88 7.77
CA LYS A 175 3.24 -6.78 7.19
C LYS A 175 3.08 -6.73 5.67
N HIS A 176 3.23 -7.86 4.98
CA HIS A 176 3.06 -7.92 3.53
C HIS A 176 1.61 -7.61 3.08
N ALA A 177 0.61 -8.05 3.85
CA ALA A 177 -0.80 -7.76 3.58
C ALA A 177 -1.13 -6.26 3.80
N LEU A 178 -0.46 -5.63 4.76
CA LEU A 178 -0.58 -4.21 5.07
C LEU A 178 0.02 -3.34 3.96
N ASP A 179 1.23 -3.66 3.51
CA ASP A 179 1.90 -2.98 2.38
C ASP A 179 1.06 -3.00 1.09
N ARG A 180 0.26 -4.06 0.91
CA ARG A 180 -0.61 -4.25 -0.25
C ARG A 180 -2.05 -3.75 -0.05
N GLN A 181 -2.37 -3.17 1.12
CA GLN A 181 -3.71 -2.72 1.49
C GLN A 181 -4.80 -3.79 1.38
N TYR A 182 -4.44 -5.06 1.65
CA TYR A 182 -5.39 -6.15 1.56
C TYR A 182 -6.28 -6.28 2.80
N LEU A 183 -5.78 -5.96 3.99
CA LEU A 183 -6.54 -6.09 5.24
C LEU A 183 -7.75 -5.14 5.28
N PRO A 184 -8.96 -5.62 5.66
CA PRO A 184 -10.06 -4.71 5.97
C PRO A 184 -9.65 -3.75 7.07
N LYS A 185 -10.09 -2.48 6.98
CA LYS A 185 -9.82 -1.46 8.00
C LYS A 185 -10.22 -1.91 9.41
N GLU A 186 -11.27 -2.70 9.56
CA GLU A 186 -11.72 -3.20 10.86
C GLU A 186 -10.75 -4.20 11.49
N SER A 187 -10.31 -5.22 10.73
CA SER A 187 -9.28 -6.17 11.20
C SER A 187 -7.96 -5.45 11.45
N LEU A 188 -7.57 -4.55 10.54
CA LEU A 188 -6.38 -3.73 10.71
C LEU A 188 -6.48 -2.85 11.96
N ASN A 189 -7.67 -2.32 12.30
CA ASN A 189 -7.86 -1.58 13.53
C ASN A 189 -7.63 -2.43 14.76
N LYS A 190 -8.12 -3.67 14.79
CA LYS A 190 -7.87 -4.57 15.91
C LYS A 190 -6.37 -4.87 16.06
N VAL A 191 -5.67 -5.20 14.98
CA VAL A 191 -4.21 -5.42 14.97
C VAL A 191 -3.48 -4.15 15.43
N TYR A 192 -3.87 -3.00 14.89
CA TYR A 192 -3.30 -1.70 15.18
C TYR A 192 -3.39 -1.36 16.67
N GLN A 193 -4.59 -1.45 17.24
CA GLN A 193 -4.82 -1.12 18.66
C GLN A 193 -4.17 -2.15 19.60
N THR A 194 -4.13 -3.44 19.22
CA THR A 194 -3.69 -4.52 20.12
C THR A 194 -2.19 -4.52 20.37
N PHE A 195 -1.36 -4.43 19.32
CA PHE A 195 0.10 -4.51 19.50
C PHE A 195 0.91 -3.52 18.67
N ILE A 196 0.42 -3.03 17.52
CA ILE A 196 1.20 -2.08 16.71
C ILE A 196 1.29 -0.72 17.42
N LYS A 197 0.18 -0.13 17.87
CA LYS A 197 0.16 1.16 18.55
C LYS A 197 0.98 1.13 19.86
N PRO A 198 0.81 0.15 20.77
CA PRO A 198 1.66 0.03 21.95
C PRO A 198 3.16 -0.08 21.63
N TRP A 199 3.52 -0.82 20.58
CA TRP A 199 4.91 -0.94 20.11
C TRP A 199 5.44 0.39 19.55
N ILE A 200 4.69 1.08 18.68
CA ILE A 200 5.08 2.39 18.12
C ILE A 200 5.33 3.39 19.25
N GLU A 201 4.41 3.48 20.21
CA GLU A 201 4.57 4.36 21.37
C GLU A 201 5.81 4.01 22.20
N HIS A 202 6.08 2.71 22.41
CA HIS A 202 7.27 2.24 23.12
C HIS A 202 8.56 2.62 22.38
N VAL A 203 8.66 2.34 21.08
CA VAL A 203 9.84 2.66 20.26
C VAL A 203 10.07 4.17 20.22
N ARG A 204 9.01 4.98 20.10
CA ARG A 204 9.10 6.44 20.13
C ARG A 204 9.65 6.93 21.47
N LYS A 205 9.09 6.43 22.57
CA LYS A 205 9.55 6.77 23.93
C LYS A 205 11.00 6.35 24.18
N GLU A 206 11.39 5.16 23.71
CA GLU A 206 12.76 4.66 23.84
C GLU A 206 13.76 5.51 23.05
N ARG A 207 13.40 5.95 21.84
CA ARG A 207 14.23 6.85 21.04
C ARG A 207 14.36 8.24 21.64
N GLU A 208 13.26 8.81 22.15
CA GLU A 208 13.28 10.10 22.84
C GLU A 208 14.18 10.04 24.08
N LEU A 209 14.08 8.95 24.86
CA LEU A 209 14.92 8.71 26.02
C LEU A 209 16.39 8.58 25.61
N LYS A 210 16.71 7.74 24.62
CA LYS A 210 18.08 7.60 24.08
C LYS A 210 18.64 8.95 23.60
N GLY A 211 17.87 9.71 22.84
CA GLY A 211 18.27 11.04 22.36
C GLY A 211 18.55 12.03 23.50
N HIS A 212 17.72 12.02 24.53
CA HIS A 212 17.93 12.84 25.73
C HIS A 212 19.21 12.41 26.49
N LEU A 213 19.42 11.11 26.70
CA LEU A 213 20.62 10.58 27.35
C LEU A 213 21.89 10.98 26.59
N VAL A 214 21.92 10.74 25.28
CA VAL A 214 23.04 11.11 24.41
C VAL A 214 23.30 12.61 24.45
N SER A 215 22.25 13.44 24.41
CA SER A 215 22.43 14.89 24.52
C SER A 215 22.99 15.32 25.87
N GLN A 216 22.64 14.65 26.98
CA GLN A 216 23.17 14.97 28.30
C GLN A 216 24.64 14.55 28.43
N VAL A 217 25.00 13.36 27.95
CA VAL A 217 26.40 12.89 27.90
C VAL A 217 27.26 13.83 27.07
N LEU A 218 26.81 14.17 25.86
CA LEU A 218 27.56 15.09 24.99
C LEU A 218 27.73 16.48 25.61
N LYS A 219 26.70 17.03 26.28
CA LYS A 219 26.80 18.32 26.99
C LYS A 219 27.78 18.25 28.14
N HIS A 220 27.75 17.17 28.92
CA HIS A 220 28.62 17.01 30.09
C HIS A 220 30.09 16.94 29.67
N VAL A 221 30.41 16.06 28.72
CA VAL A 221 31.77 15.87 28.21
C VAL A 221 32.30 17.11 27.48
N GLN A 222 31.44 17.93 26.86
CA GLN A 222 31.85 19.20 26.25
C GLN A 222 31.98 20.35 27.26
N SER A 223 31.38 20.23 28.45
CA SER A 223 31.38 21.27 29.49
C SER A 223 32.53 21.10 30.49
N GLU A 224 32.95 19.87 30.74
CA GLU A 224 34.19 19.61 31.46
C GLU A 224 35.37 19.82 30.50
N ASP A 225 36.35 20.63 30.91
CA ASP A 225 37.57 21.02 30.17
C ASP A 225 38.51 19.83 29.82
N VAL A 226 38.00 18.60 29.78
CA VAL A 226 38.77 17.35 29.77
C VAL A 226 39.42 17.07 28.41
N VAL A 227 38.80 17.46 27.28
CA VAL A 227 39.33 17.10 25.95
C VAL A 227 39.27 18.22 24.89
N GLY A 228 38.74 19.40 25.23
CA GLY A 228 38.44 20.45 24.25
C GLY A 228 37.19 20.12 23.41
N ARG A 229 36.94 20.91 22.37
CA ARG A 229 35.73 20.74 21.53
C ARG A 229 35.79 19.37 20.82
N LEU A 230 34.83 18.49 21.10
CA LEU A 230 34.59 17.24 20.34
C LEU A 230 34.09 17.49 18.91
N LEU A 231 34.04 18.76 18.49
CA LEU A 231 33.51 19.25 17.23
C LEU A 231 34.62 19.99 16.51
N ASN A 232 34.77 19.69 15.21
CA ASN A 232 35.54 20.51 14.29
C ASN A 232 34.83 21.86 14.08
N ASP A 233 35.55 22.83 13.50
CA ASP A 233 35.00 24.17 13.18
C ASP A 233 33.81 24.12 12.19
N ASP A 234 33.66 23.03 11.44
CA ASP A 234 32.55 22.79 10.51
C ASP A 234 31.32 22.11 11.15
N GLY A 235 31.38 21.83 12.45
CA GLY A 235 30.30 21.16 13.21
C GLY A 235 30.27 19.64 13.11
N THR A 236 31.25 19.02 12.45
CA THR A 236 31.40 17.55 12.41
C THR A 236 32.19 17.02 13.60
N ALA A 237 32.07 15.73 13.89
CA ALA A 237 32.78 15.11 15.01
C ALA A 237 34.32 15.09 14.81
N ASP A 238 35.08 15.61 15.77
CA ASP A 238 36.55 15.51 15.78
C ASP A 238 36.97 14.13 16.32
N LYS A 239 37.30 13.22 15.40
CA LYS A 239 37.75 11.86 15.76
C LYS A 239 39.01 11.85 16.62
N ALA A 240 39.89 12.84 16.50
CA ALA A 240 41.10 12.91 17.33
C ALA A 240 40.75 13.34 18.76
N ALA A 241 39.82 14.28 18.93
CA ALA A 241 39.29 14.64 20.25
C ALA A 241 38.54 13.46 20.89
N ILE A 242 37.72 12.72 20.14
CA ILE A 242 37.00 11.55 20.67
C ILE A 242 37.98 10.43 21.09
N ARG A 243 39.09 10.24 20.38
CA ARG A 243 40.15 9.31 20.80
C ARG A 243 40.82 9.71 22.10
N ARG A 244 41.13 11.00 22.28
CA ARG A 244 41.67 11.49 23.56
C ARG A 244 40.67 11.30 24.70
N LEU A 245 39.37 11.46 24.42
CA LEU A 245 38.33 11.14 25.39
C LEU A 245 38.35 9.66 25.77
N PHE A 246 38.51 8.77 24.80
CA PHE A 246 38.66 7.34 25.07
C PHE A 246 39.85 7.04 25.99
N GLU A 247 41.02 7.62 25.70
CA GLU A 247 42.25 7.45 26.49
C GLU A 247 42.09 7.95 27.95
N GLU A 248 41.28 8.98 28.19
CA GLU A 248 41.02 9.50 29.54
C GLU A 248 40.03 8.59 30.32
N VAL A 249 39.12 7.95 29.60
CA VAL A 249 38.08 7.08 30.17
C VAL A 249 38.62 5.70 30.48
N ASP A 250 39.53 5.18 29.64
CA ASP A 250 40.27 3.94 29.85
C ASP A 250 41.34 4.12 30.93
N VAL A 251 40.89 4.14 32.19
CA VAL A 251 41.74 4.38 33.36
C VAL A 251 42.74 3.23 33.58
N ASN A 252 42.38 2.01 33.19
CA ASN A 252 43.19 0.83 33.43
C ASN A 252 44.18 0.55 32.27
N GLY A 253 43.98 1.17 31.10
CA GLY A 253 44.84 1.09 29.92
C GLY A 253 44.73 -0.22 29.14
N ASP A 254 43.61 -0.94 29.25
CA ASP A 254 43.37 -2.21 28.57
C ASP A 254 42.88 -2.07 27.13
N ASN A 255 42.74 -0.83 26.64
CA ASN A 255 42.20 -0.44 25.34
C ASN A 255 40.72 -0.80 25.14
N HIS A 256 39.98 -0.99 26.24
CA HIS A 256 38.54 -1.17 26.25
C HIS A 256 37.94 -0.25 27.32
N VAL A 257 36.68 0.15 27.12
CA VAL A 257 35.93 0.88 28.15
C VAL A 257 34.93 -0.08 28.76
N SER A 258 35.18 -0.42 30.03
CA SER A 258 34.28 -1.24 30.83
C SER A 258 33.04 -0.45 31.26
N ARG A 259 31.97 -1.17 31.65
CA ARG A 259 30.75 -0.58 32.21
C ARG A 259 31.05 0.36 33.38
N SER A 260 32.01 0.00 34.23
CA SER A 260 32.40 0.77 35.41
C SER A 260 33.19 2.03 35.08
N GLU A 261 33.98 2.03 34.00
CA GLU A 261 34.67 3.24 33.51
C GLU A 261 33.68 4.22 32.87
N LEU A 262 32.74 3.70 32.06
CA LEU A 262 31.67 4.52 31.50
C LEU A 262 30.76 5.11 32.59
N GLU A 263 30.47 4.35 33.65
CA GLU A 263 29.71 4.81 34.81
C GLU A 263 30.33 6.06 35.44
N ARG A 264 31.67 6.19 35.47
CA ARG A 264 32.35 7.35 36.07
C ARG A 264 32.06 8.66 35.34
N ILE A 265 31.96 8.63 34.00
CA ILE A 265 31.57 9.81 33.19
C ILE A 265 30.10 10.14 33.41
N VAL A 266 29.28 9.11 33.62
CA VAL A 266 27.83 9.20 33.64
C VAL A 266 27.30 9.55 35.05
N LYS A 267 28.08 9.32 36.10
CA LYS A 267 27.70 9.45 37.51
C LYS A 267 27.32 10.87 37.93
N ASP A 268 27.98 11.88 37.35
CA ASP A 268 27.73 13.29 37.67
C ASP A 268 26.65 13.92 36.76
N ILE A 269 26.11 13.14 35.82
CA ILE A 269 25.00 13.54 34.97
C ILE A 269 23.69 13.34 35.76
N HIS A 270 23.07 14.44 36.18
CA HIS A 270 21.71 14.39 36.70
C HIS A 270 20.70 14.07 35.59
N PHE A 271 20.43 12.79 35.41
CA PHE A 271 19.29 12.32 34.61
C PHE A 271 17.99 12.81 35.23
N SER A 272 17.01 13.14 34.39
CA SER A 272 15.68 13.58 34.86
C SER A 272 15.06 12.53 35.80
N LYS A 273 14.17 12.95 36.72
CA LYS A 273 13.49 12.12 37.75
C LYS A 273 12.80 10.82 37.28
N ALA A 274 12.73 10.58 35.97
CA ALA A 274 12.01 9.48 35.34
C ALA A 274 12.90 8.31 34.88
N VAL A 275 14.24 8.38 35.01
CA VAL A 275 15.17 7.35 34.53
C VAL A 275 16.17 7.03 35.64
N ASP A 276 16.32 5.74 35.96
CA ASP A 276 17.36 5.27 36.89
C ASP A 276 18.75 5.38 36.23
N ALA A 277 19.77 5.74 36.99
CA ALA A 277 21.14 5.87 36.48
C ALA A 277 21.64 4.55 35.88
N GLU A 278 21.22 3.43 36.47
CA GLU A 278 21.55 2.08 36.00
C GLU A 278 20.88 1.74 34.66
N GLU A 279 19.63 2.18 34.46
CA GLU A 279 18.89 2.00 33.21
C GLU A 279 19.50 2.86 32.09
N ALA A 280 19.87 4.11 32.41
CA ALA A 280 20.56 5.01 31.49
C ALA A 280 21.92 4.43 31.06
N LEU A 281 22.73 3.96 32.01
CA LEU A 281 24.02 3.36 31.74
C LEU A 281 23.89 2.11 30.86
N SER A 282 22.93 1.24 31.17
CA SER A 282 22.67 0.05 30.37
C SER A 282 22.32 0.37 28.91
N LYS A 283 21.49 1.41 28.69
CA LYS A 283 21.10 1.85 27.35
C LYS A 283 22.26 2.48 26.58
N LEU A 284 23.15 3.21 27.24
CA LEU A 284 24.34 3.81 26.63
C LEU A 284 25.36 2.73 26.24
N VAL A 285 25.64 1.78 27.14
CA VAL A 285 26.52 0.63 26.83
C VAL A 285 25.98 -0.12 25.63
N GLN A 286 24.68 -0.42 25.60
CA GLN A 286 24.05 -1.13 24.48
C GLN A 286 24.16 -0.40 23.13
N ASP A 287 24.23 0.94 23.13
CA ASP A 287 24.33 1.71 21.88
C ASP A 287 25.79 1.87 21.40
N LEU A 288 26.77 1.79 22.31
CA LEU A 288 28.20 1.83 22.00
C LEU A 288 28.77 0.45 21.67
N ASP A 289 28.36 -0.60 22.39
CA ASP A 289 28.78 -1.98 22.18
C ASP A 289 28.05 -2.61 20.98
N VAL A 290 28.65 -2.48 19.80
CA VAL A 290 28.06 -2.93 18.53
C VAL A 290 28.18 -4.44 18.38
N ASN A 291 29.31 -5.02 18.78
CA ASN A 291 29.60 -6.44 18.59
C ASN A 291 29.01 -7.34 19.70
N ARG A 292 28.56 -6.74 20.81
CA ARG A 292 27.95 -7.36 22.00
C ARG A 292 28.89 -8.28 22.78
N ASP A 293 30.17 -7.95 22.84
CA ASP A 293 31.14 -8.66 23.68
C ASP A 293 31.18 -8.17 25.14
N ASN A 294 30.37 -7.15 25.47
CA ASN A 294 30.29 -6.46 26.77
C ASN A 294 31.50 -5.59 27.12
N GLU A 295 32.37 -5.31 26.14
CA GLU A 295 33.47 -4.37 26.25
C GLU A 295 33.32 -3.33 25.13
N ILE A 296 33.68 -2.06 25.37
CA ILE A 296 33.59 -1.03 24.33
C ILE A 296 35.00 -0.78 23.81
N SER A 297 35.32 -1.32 22.64
CA SER A 297 36.62 -1.06 22.00
C SER A 297 36.78 0.41 21.60
N GLU A 298 38.02 0.89 21.43
CA GLU A 298 38.30 2.26 20.94
C GLU A 298 37.51 2.56 19.66
N LYS A 299 37.41 1.58 18.75
CA LYS A 299 36.70 1.75 17.48
C LYS A 299 35.20 1.95 17.70
N GLU A 300 34.58 1.14 18.55
CA GLU A 300 33.16 1.23 18.89
C GLU A 300 32.84 2.54 19.61
N PHE A 301 33.72 2.95 20.53
CA PHE A 301 33.60 4.24 21.22
C PHE A 301 33.66 5.41 20.23
N VAL A 302 34.69 5.45 19.37
CA VAL A 302 34.89 6.54 18.40
C VAL A 302 33.76 6.59 17.38
N ASP A 303 33.38 5.46 16.81
CA ASP A 303 32.29 5.39 15.82
C ASP A 303 30.93 5.74 16.47
N GLY A 304 30.69 5.28 17.70
CA GLY A 304 29.50 5.58 18.49
C GLY A 304 29.35 7.07 18.80
N PHE A 305 30.37 7.71 19.37
CA PHE A 305 30.36 9.15 19.65
C PHE A 305 30.29 10.00 18.37
N THR A 306 30.96 9.56 17.30
CA THR A 306 30.85 10.21 15.98
C THR A 306 29.39 10.19 15.49
N LYS A 307 28.71 9.05 15.61
CA LYS A 307 27.29 8.90 15.25
C LYS A 307 26.39 9.77 16.12
N TRP A 308 26.64 9.84 17.43
CA TRP A 308 25.89 10.67 18.37
C TRP A 308 25.98 12.15 18.01
N ILE A 309 27.19 12.65 17.78
CA ILE A 309 27.46 14.07 17.45
C ILE A 309 26.81 14.44 16.11
N ASN A 310 27.03 13.63 15.06
CA ASN A 310 26.47 13.90 13.74
C ASN A 310 24.94 13.88 13.77
N SER A 311 24.32 12.93 14.47
CA SER A 311 22.85 12.83 14.60
C SER A 311 22.23 14.02 15.35
N ASN A 312 22.93 14.55 16.36
CA ASN A 312 22.48 15.70 17.15
C ASN A 312 22.67 17.03 16.38
N SER A 313 23.73 17.16 15.59
CA SER A 313 23.94 18.32 14.70
C SER A 313 22.84 18.46 13.63
N SER A 314 22.38 17.33 13.06
CA SER A 314 21.28 17.28 12.09
C SER A 314 19.89 17.51 12.70
N GLN A 315 19.72 17.47 14.03
CA GLN A 315 18.49 17.93 14.68
C GLN A 315 18.41 19.46 14.77
N ALA A 316 19.53 20.17 14.75
CA ALA A 316 19.57 21.63 14.71
C ALA A 316 19.42 22.21 13.29
N ALA A 317 19.71 21.41 12.25
CA ALA A 317 19.61 21.80 10.85
C ALA A 317 18.86 20.75 10.02
N ASN A 318 17.57 20.96 9.79
CA ASN A 318 16.70 20.22 8.87
C ASN A 318 16.50 18.71 9.13
N SER A 319 15.37 18.40 9.74
CA SER A 319 14.68 17.12 9.65
C SER A 319 14.32 16.78 8.18
N LYS A 320 15.25 16.24 7.39
CA LYS A 320 15.01 15.56 6.09
C LYS A 320 16.31 15.11 5.41
N SER A 321 17.11 14.23 6.01
CA SER A 321 17.92 13.27 5.23
C SER A 321 18.68 12.29 6.11
N SER A 322 18.76 11.05 5.64
CA SER A 322 19.61 9.94 6.11
C SER A 322 19.02 8.96 7.14
N SER A 323 17.90 8.32 6.77
CA SER A 323 17.71 6.87 6.97
C SER A 323 16.60 6.42 6.02
N HIS A 324 16.98 6.28 4.75
CA HIS A 324 16.07 5.94 3.65
C HIS A 324 15.88 4.42 3.63
N GLY A 325 14.83 3.92 4.30
CA GLY A 325 14.45 2.51 4.19
C GLY A 325 13.32 2.07 5.13
N THR A 326 13.35 2.52 6.39
CA THR A 326 12.55 1.84 7.44
C THR A 326 11.51 2.73 8.11
N HIS A 327 11.67 4.07 8.06
CA HIS A 327 10.75 5.00 8.74
C HIS A 327 9.40 5.17 8.03
N GLN A 328 9.31 4.86 6.74
CA GLN A 328 8.10 5.12 5.94
C GLN A 328 6.95 4.16 6.25
N THR A 329 7.23 2.90 6.61
CA THR A 329 6.19 1.86 6.63
C THR A 329 5.11 2.09 7.69
N TRP A 330 5.44 2.61 8.88
CA TRP A 330 4.51 2.64 10.02
C TRP A 330 3.85 3.99 10.26
N GLU A 331 4.50 5.10 9.90
CA GLU A 331 3.83 6.42 9.85
C GLU A 331 2.69 6.40 8.83
N ASP A 332 2.84 5.65 7.75
CA ASP A 332 1.78 5.45 6.76
C ASP A 332 0.64 4.60 7.32
N VAL A 333 0.93 3.62 8.18
CA VAL A 333 -0.09 2.84 8.90
C VAL A 333 -0.85 3.71 9.90
N GLU A 334 -0.14 4.53 10.70
CA GLU A 334 -0.75 5.47 11.64
C GLU A 334 -1.66 6.47 10.90
N LYS A 335 -1.19 7.06 9.79
CA LYS A 335 -2.01 7.94 8.91
C LYS A 335 -3.24 7.25 8.35
N VAL A 336 -3.10 6.03 7.83
CA VAL A 336 -4.22 5.26 7.24
C VAL A 336 -5.27 4.92 8.30
N MET A 337 -4.85 4.65 9.53
CA MET A 337 -5.73 4.33 10.66
C MET A 337 -6.40 5.57 11.27
N GLU A 338 -5.70 6.71 11.29
CA GLU A 338 -6.26 8.00 11.70
C GLU A 338 -7.22 8.60 10.66
N GLN A 339 -7.17 8.14 9.40
CA GLN A 339 -8.08 8.58 8.35
C GLN A 339 -9.51 8.04 8.56
N ASN A 340 -10.24 8.80 9.38
CA ASN A 340 -11.65 8.73 9.81
C ASN A 340 -12.55 7.57 9.32
N GLN A 341 -13.13 6.92 10.32
CA GLN A 341 -13.99 5.74 10.30
C GLN A 341 -15.46 6.00 9.86
N SER A 342 -15.80 7.16 9.31
CA SER A 342 -17.20 7.55 9.07
C SER A 342 -17.43 8.27 7.74
N LYS A 343 -17.24 7.56 6.62
CA LYS A 343 -17.62 8.11 5.30
C LYS A 343 -18.38 7.12 4.44
N GLY A 344 -19.36 6.40 4.98
CA GLY A 344 -20.34 5.73 4.13
C GLY A 344 -21.09 6.78 3.30
N ALA A 345 -22.02 7.49 3.93
CA ALA A 345 -22.81 8.53 3.25
C ALA A 345 -21.94 9.70 2.73
N SER A 346 -20.92 10.12 3.48
CA SER A 346 -20.04 11.22 3.05
C SER A 346 -19.18 10.86 1.85
N ALA A 347 -18.69 9.61 1.70
CA ALA A 347 -17.91 9.25 0.50
C ALA A 347 -18.80 9.15 -0.74
N TRP A 348 -20.06 8.69 -0.60
CA TRP A 348 -21.00 8.72 -1.71
C TRP A 348 -21.33 10.15 -2.16
N LEU A 349 -21.53 11.08 -1.21
CA LEU A 349 -21.69 12.51 -1.53
C LEU A 349 -20.42 13.11 -2.15
N GLU A 350 -19.24 12.72 -1.67
CA GLU A 350 -17.95 13.16 -2.22
C GLU A 350 -17.77 12.64 -3.65
N ALA A 351 -18.10 11.38 -3.92
CA ALA A 351 -18.07 10.78 -5.25
C ALA A 351 -19.06 11.45 -6.22
N ILE A 352 -20.29 11.71 -5.78
CA ILE A 352 -21.28 12.48 -6.56
C ILE A 352 -20.73 13.89 -6.84
N GLY A 353 -20.11 14.52 -5.83
CA GLY A 353 -19.43 15.82 -5.97
C GLY A 353 -18.35 15.80 -7.04
N TYR A 354 -17.47 14.79 -7.05
CA TYR A 354 -16.44 14.64 -8.09
C TYR A 354 -17.04 14.41 -9.48
N VAL A 355 -18.14 13.66 -9.61
CA VAL A 355 -18.83 13.46 -10.89
C VAL A 355 -19.42 14.77 -11.41
N VAL A 356 -20.11 15.53 -10.56
CA VAL A 356 -20.66 16.85 -10.93
C VAL A 356 -19.55 17.83 -11.28
N LEU A 357 -18.46 17.84 -10.51
CA LEU A 357 -17.26 18.64 -10.80
C LEU A 357 -16.65 18.26 -12.15
N GLY A 358 -16.54 16.97 -12.45
CA GLY A 358 -16.02 16.48 -13.73
C GLY A 358 -16.91 16.90 -14.91
N ILE A 359 -18.23 16.77 -14.78
CA ILE A 359 -19.20 17.18 -15.81
C ILE A 359 -19.15 18.70 -16.03
N THR A 360 -19.07 19.50 -14.96
CA THR A 360 -18.96 20.96 -15.06
C THR A 360 -17.64 21.39 -15.67
N MET A 361 -16.52 20.77 -15.29
CA MET A 361 -15.21 21.02 -15.89
C MET A 361 -15.20 20.69 -17.39
N LEU A 362 -15.72 19.51 -17.79
CA LEU A 362 -15.87 19.15 -19.21
C LEU A 362 -16.75 20.15 -19.96
N SER A 363 -17.86 20.58 -19.36
CA SER A 363 -18.79 21.52 -19.97
C SER A 363 -18.16 22.90 -20.22
N LEU A 364 -17.35 23.40 -19.28
CA LEU A 364 -16.72 24.72 -19.37
C LEU A 364 -15.43 24.71 -20.20
N LEU A 365 -14.67 23.61 -20.17
CA LEU A 365 -13.34 23.53 -20.78
C LEU A 365 -13.31 22.81 -22.13
N ALA A 366 -14.40 22.16 -22.58
CA ALA A 366 -14.40 21.46 -23.87
C ALA A 366 -14.09 22.40 -25.06
N GLU A 367 -14.73 23.56 -25.15
CA GLU A 367 -14.48 24.52 -26.23
C GLU A 367 -13.05 25.11 -26.19
N PRO A 368 -12.54 25.60 -25.03
CA PRO A 368 -11.14 26.01 -24.91
C PRO A 368 -10.14 24.90 -25.27
N LEU A 369 -10.45 23.65 -24.92
CA LEU A 369 -9.60 22.50 -25.24
C LEU A 369 -9.57 22.23 -26.74
N ILE A 370 -10.72 22.26 -27.42
CA ILE A 370 -10.80 22.13 -28.88
C ILE A 370 -9.99 23.24 -29.56
N ALA A 371 -10.14 24.49 -29.13
CA ALA A 371 -9.39 25.62 -29.66
C ALA A 371 -7.87 25.45 -29.44
N SER A 372 -7.46 24.97 -28.27
CA SER A 372 -6.05 24.70 -27.98
C SER A 372 -5.48 23.59 -28.87
N VAL A 373 -6.24 22.53 -29.12
CA VAL A 373 -5.85 21.45 -30.05
C VAL A 373 -5.74 21.97 -31.48
N GLN A 374 -6.66 22.82 -31.92
CA GLN A 374 -6.62 23.44 -33.26
C GLN A 374 -5.39 24.34 -33.43
N ASN A 375 -5.14 25.26 -32.49
CA ASN A 375 -3.97 26.14 -32.54
C ASN A 375 -2.66 25.34 -32.55
N PHE A 376 -2.55 24.33 -31.69
CA PHE A 376 -1.38 23.44 -31.69
C PHE A 376 -1.24 22.68 -33.01
N SER A 377 -2.35 22.26 -33.62
CA SER A 377 -2.36 21.57 -34.91
C SER A 377 -1.83 22.44 -36.04
N GLU A 378 -2.29 23.69 -36.11
CA GLU A 378 -1.85 24.66 -37.11
C GLU A 378 -0.36 24.97 -36.97
N GLU A 379 0.11 25.17 -35.74
CA GLU A 379 1.50 25.53 -35.46
C GLU A 379 2.48 24.36 -35.64
N ALA A 380 2.03 23.13 -35.33
CA ALA A 380 2.81 21.91 -35.58
C ALA A 380 2.78 21.43 -37.03
N GLY A 381 1.92 22.02 -37.90
CA GLY A 381 1.71 21.57 -39.27
C GLY A 381 1.10 20.16 -39.36
N LEU A 382 0.37 19.73 -38.33
CA LEU A 382 -0.30 18.44 -38.27
C LEU A 382 -1.80 18.60 -38.54
N SER A 383 -2.49 17.52 -38.89
CA SER A 383 -3.94 17.52 -38.98
C SER A 383 -4.57 17.44 -37.58
N SER A 384 -5.64 18.20 -37.35
CA SER A 384 -6.40 18.17 -36.08
C SER A 384 -6.94 16.76 -35.78
N PHE A 385 -7.17 15.96 -36.83
CA PHE A 385 -7.48 14.55 -36.74
C PHE A 385 -6.34 13.75 -36.08
N SER A 386 -5.10 13.93 -36.54
CA SER A 386 -3.93 13.22 -36.00
C SER A 386 -3.66 13.60 -34.54
N ILE A 387 -3.83 14.86 -34.17
CA ILE A 387 -3.63 15.26 -32.77
C ILE A 387 -4.73 14.68 -31.88
N SER A 388 -5.99 14.78 -32.29
CA SER A 388 -7.12 14.32 -31.47
C SER A 388 -7.19 12.81 -31.32
N PHE A 389 -6.86 12.05 -32.37
CA PHE A 389 -7.03 10.59 -32.36
C PHE A 389 -5.74 9.81 -32.11
N ILE A 390 -4.55 10.39 -32.33
CA ILE A 390 -3.26 9.73 -32.12
C ILE A 390 -2.52 10.36 -30.93
N LEU A 391 -2.22 11.65 -31.00
CA LEU A 391 -1.33 12.29 -30.03
C LEU A 391 -1.96 12.39 -28.64
N VAL A 392 -3.19 12.89 -28.54
CA VAL A 392 -3.91 13.06 -27.26
C VAL A 392 -4.13 11.71 -26.57
N PRO A 393 -4.68 10.67 -27.23
CA PRO A 393 -4.84 9.36 -26.60
C PRO A 393 -3.51 8.70 -26.21
N LEU A 394 -2.44 8.87 -27.00
CA LEU A 394 -1.12 8.37 -26.64
C LEU A 394 -0.61 9.05 -25.36
N ALA A 395 -0.73 10.37 -25.28
CA ALA A 395 -0.26 11.16 -24.13
C ALA A 395 -1.05 10.85 -22.84
N THR A 396 -2.38 10.77 -22.93
CA THR A 396 -3.24 10.52 -21.76
C THR A 396 -3.07 9.10 -21.21
N ASN A 397 -2.85 8.10 -22.08
CA ASN A 397 -2.69 6.70 -21.68
C ASN A 397 -1.22 6.26 -21.49
N PHE A 398 -0.24 7.14 -21.73
CA PHE A 398 1.19 6.79 -21.63
C PHE A 398 1.57 6.24 -20.25
N ARG A 399 1.08 6.89 -19.19
CA ARG A 399 1.37 6.48 -17.80
C ARG A 399 0.83 5.07 -17.51
N GLU A 400 -0.41 4.79 -17.91
CA GLU A 400 -1.02 3.48 -17.72
C GLU A 400 -0.31 2.40 -18.53
N ALA A 401 0.06 2.70 -19.77
CA ALA A 401 0.84 1.79 -20.61
C ALA A 401 2.20 1.46 -20.00
N THR A 402 2.94 2.44 -19.49
CA THR A 402 4.25 2.19 -18.84
C THR A 402 4.12 1.37 -17.56
N ALA A 403 3.07 1.60 -16.76
CA ALA A 403 2.78 0.81 -15.56
C ALA A 403 2.47 -0.65 -15.92
N ALA A 404 1.59 -0.86 -16.89
CA ALA A 404 1.24 -2.19 -17.41
C ALA A 404 2.45 -2.96 -17.97
N ILE A 405 3.31 -2.28 -18.74
CA ILE A 405 4.54 -2.87 -19.28
C ILE A 405 5.50 -3.26 -18.15
N LYS A 406 5.69 -2.38 -17.17
CA LYS A 406 6.55 -2.65 -16.01
C LYS A 406 6.05 -3.87 -15.24
N GLU A 407 4.76 -3.96 -14.96
CA GLU A 407 4.17 -5.09 -14.25
C GLU A 407 4.29 -6.41 -15.04
N ALA A 408 4.03 -6.37 -16.35
CA ALA A 408 4.19 -7.52 -17.23
C ALA A 408 5.66 -7.96 -17.39
N SER A 409 6.63 -7.04 -17.25
CA SER A 409 8.07 -7.33 -17.36
C SER A 409 8.60 -8.26 -16.27
N HIS A 410 7.89 -8.39 -15.15
CA HIS A 410 8.23 -9.31 -14.07
C HIS A 410 7.94 -10.79 -14.40
N LYS A 411 7.45 -11.11 -15.61
CA LYS A 411 7.30 -12.47 -16.18
C LYS A 411 6.52 -13.49 -15.32
N LYS A 412 5.72 -13.03 -14.36
CA LYS A 412 4.81 -13.88 -13.58
C LYS A 412 3.46 -13.96 -14.29
N SER A 413 2.99 -15.17 -14.58
CA SER A 413 1.72 -15.41 -15.27
C SER A 413 0.51 -14.76 -14.59
N SER A 414 0.51 -14.70 -13.25
CA SER A 414 -0.50 -14.02 -12.45
C SER A 414 -0.55 -12.52 -12.72
N ASN A 415 0.62 -11.86 -12.82
CA ASN A 415 0.70 -10.42 -13.03
C ASN A 415 0.25 -10.06 -14.45
N THR A 416 0.67 -10.83 -15.46
CA THR A 416 0.21 -10.61 -16.84
C THR A 416 -1.31 -10.79 -16.99
N CYS A 417 -1.90 -11.78 -16.30
CA CYS A 417 -3.35 -11.94 -16.31
C CYS A 417 -4.06 -10.76 -15.63
N GLN A 418 -3.53 -10.31 -14.49
CA GLN A 418 -4.03 -9.14 -13.76
C GLN A 418 -3.98 -7.87 -14.62
N THR A 419 -2.86 -7.58 -15.27
CA THR A 419 -2.72 -6.43 -16.16
C THR A 419 -3.73 -6.47 -17.31
N ILE A 420 -3.97 -7.64 -17.92
CA ILE A 420 -4.96 -7.75 -19.00
C ILE A 420 -6.40 -7.64 -18.47
N TYR A 421 -6.67 -8.19 -17.29
CA TYR A 421 -7.95 -8.01 -16.59
C TYR A 421 -8.25 -6.53 -16.35
N GLU A 422 -7.26 -5.77 -15.89
CA GLU A 422 -7.38 -4.33 -15.66
C GLU A 422 -7.64 -3.56 -16.95
N ILE A 423 -6.95 -3.91 -18.05
CA ILE A 423 -7.20 -3.32 -19.37
C ILE A 423 -8.65 -3.56 -19.82
N TYR A 424 -9.18 -4.79 -19.70
CA TYR A 424 -10.56 -5.07 -20.08
C TYR A 424 -11.58 -4.36 -19.19
N GLY A 425 -11.30 -4.25 -17.89
CA GLY A 425 -12.11 -3.46 -16.96
C GLY A 425 -12.08 -1.96 -17.29
N ALA A 426 -10.93 -1.42 -17.65
CA ALA A 426 -10.77 -0.02 -18.06
C ALA A 426 -11.55 0.28 -19.35
N VAL A 427 -11.49 -0.60 -20.35
CA VAL A 427 -12.28 -0.45 -21.59
C VAL A 427 -13.78 -0.48 -21.30
N PHE A 428 -14.25 -1.42 -20.46
CA PHE A 428 -15.65 -1.46 -20.03
C PHE A 428 -16.07 -0.14 -19.38
N MET A 429 -15.27 0.36 -18.43
CA MET A 429 -15.55 1.59 -17.70
C MET A 429 -15.55 2.81 -18.62
N ASN A 430 -14.55 2.95 -19.50
CA ASN A 430 -14.47 4.07 -20.42
C ASN A 430 -15.66 4.11 -21.38
N ASN A 431 -16.08 2.96 -21.90
CA ASN A 431 -17.25 2.87 -22.78
C ASN A 431 -18.54 3.27 -22.06
N ILE A 432 -18.82 2.69 -20.89
CA ILE A 432 -20.08 2.93 -20.17
C ILE A 432 -20.11 4.33 -19.55
N LEU A 433 -19.06 4.72 -18.83
CA LEU A 433 -18.99 6.03 -18.19
C LEU A 433 -18.95 7.16 -19.22
N GLY A 434 -18.14 7.01 -20.28
CA GLY A 434 -18.08 7.97 -21.38
C GLY A 434 -19.45 8.14 -22.05
N PHE A 435 -20.15 7.03 -22.30
CA PHE A 435 -21.50 7.06 -22.86
C PHE A 435 -22.51 7.76 -21.95
N VAL A 436 -22.49 7.47 -20.64
CA VAL A 436 -23.35 8.13 -19.64
C VAL A 436 -23.12 9.64 -19.63
N VAL A 437 -21.85 10.07 -19.59
CA VAL A 437 -21.49 11.49 -19.58
C VAL A 437 -21.93 12.21 -20.86
N ILE A 438 -21.64 11.64 -22.03
CA ILE A 438 -22.05 12.22 -23.32
C ILE A 438 -23.58 12.29 -23.41
N SER A 439 -24.28 11.24 -22.98
CA SER A 439 -25.75 11.21 -22.99
C SER A 439 -26.37 12.30 -22.10
N ILE A 440 -25.77 12.55 -20.93
CA ILE A 440 -26.19 13.65 -20.04
C ILE A 440 -25.95 15.01 -20.71
N LEU A 441 -24.79 15.22 -21.34
CA LEU A 441 -24.48 16.48 -22.03
C LEU A 441 -25.43 16.74 -23.19
N ILE A 442 -25.73 15.72 -23.99
CA ILE A 442 -26.68 15.80 -25.10
C ILE A 442 -28.08 16.15 -24.59
N TYR A 443 -28.51 15.52 -23.50
CA TYR A 443 -29.83 15.79 -22.90
C TYR A 443 -29.92 17.21 -22.31
N VAL A 444 -28.89 17.67 -21.60
CA VAL A 444 -28.89 18.99 -20.92
C VAL A 444 -28.76 20.14 -21.92
N ARG A 445 -27.97 19.97 -22.99
CA ARG A 445 -27.71 21.01 -23.98
C ARG A 445 -28.60 20.93 -25.22
N ASP A 446 -29.50 19.95 -25.29
CA ASP A 446 -30.37 19.67 -26.46
C ASP A 446 -29.58 19.58 -27.78
N ILE A 447 -28.42 18.89 -27.73
CA ILE A 447 -27.52 18.74 -28.87
C ILE A 447 -27.97 17.58 -29.76
N THR A 448 -27.76 17.67 -31.07
CA THR A 448 -27.99 16.55 -32.00
C THR A 448 -26.92 15.47 -31.86
N TRP A 449 -27.34 14.20 -31.88
CA TRP A 449 -26.40 13.08 -31.88
C TRP A 449 -25.68 13.00 -33.23
N GLU A 450 -24.37 13.23 -33.23
CA GLU A 450 -23.52 13.25 -34.44
C GLU A 450 -22.25 12.37 -34.32
N PHE A 451 -22.27 11.44 -33.37
CA PHE A 451 -21.11 10.59 -33.04
C PHE A 451 -21.30 9.13 -33.45
N SER A 452 -22.26 8.86 -34.34
CA SER A 452 -22.68 7.51 -34.68
C SER A 452 -21.57 6.73 -35.39
N ALA A 453 -20.80 7.37 -36.28
CA ALA A 453 -19.60 6.78 -36.87
C ALA A 453 -18.56 6.37 -35.82
N ASP A 454 -18.19 7.28 -34.92
CA ASP A 454 -17.16 7.03 -33.91
C ASP A 454 -17.57 5.88 -32.98
N VAL A 455 -18.83 5.91 -32.55
CA VAL A 455 -19.41 4.90 -31.65
C VAL A 455 -19.52 3.53 -32.32
N LEU A 456 -19.82 3.48 -33.62
CA LEU A 456 -19.85 2.24 -34.40
C LEU A 456 -18.46 1.61 -34.48
N VAL A 457 -17.42 2.40 -34.74
CA VAL A 457 -16.05 1.91 -34.81
C VAL A 457 -15.61 1.36 -33.46
N VAL A 458 -15.85 2.09 -32.36
CA VAL A 458 -15.55 1.64 -31.00
C VAL A 458 -16.28 0.33 -30.68
N ALA A 459 -17.56 0.24 -31.06
CA ALA A 459 -18.37 -0.97 -30.89
C ALA A 459 -17.76 -2.18 -31.60
N ILE A 460 -17.34 -2.02 -32.87
CA ILE A 460 -16.73 -3.09 -33.67
C ILE A 460 -15.40 -3.55 -33.05
N VAL A 461 -14.51 -2.60 -32.72
CA VAL A 461 -13.20 -2.91 -32.12
C VAL A 461 -13.38 -3.65 -30.79
N CYS A 462 -14.28 -3.18 -29.93
CA CYS A 462 -14.56 -3.82 -28.65
C CYS A 462 -15.20 -5.21 -28.81
N ALA A 463 -16.12 -5.37 -29.76
CA ALA A 463 -16.73 -6.67 -30.05
C ALA A 463 -15.69 -7.66 -30.56
N VAL A 464 -14.87 -7.28 -31.55
CA VAL A 464 -13.83 -8.15 -32.12
C VAL A 464 -12.82 -8.58 -31.05
N MET A 465 -12.26 -7.62 -30.30
CA MET A 465 -11.27 -7.92 -29.26
C MET A 465 -11.87 -8.69 -28.09
N GLY A 466 -13.04 -8.29 -27.60
CA GLY A 466 -13.70 -8.94 -26.48
C GLY A 466 -14.14 -10.37 -26.80
N ILE A 467 -14.65 -10.62 -28.02
CA ILE A 467 -14.99 -11.97 -28.49
C ILE A 467 -13.72 -12.81 -28.64
N ALA A 468 -12.69 -12.31 -29.32
CA ALA A 468 -11.43 -13.03 -29.47
C ALA A 468 -10.81 -13.42 -28.12
N ALA A 469 -10.84 -12.50 -27.15
CA ALA A 469 -10.36 -12.74 -25.79
C ALA A 469 -11.25 -13.65 -24.95
N SER A 470 -12.54 -13.73 -25.26
CA SER A 470 -13.47 -14.63 -24.58
C SER A 470 -13.23 -16.09 -24.95
N PHE A 471 -12.72 -16.38 -26.16
CA PHE A 471 -12.50 -17.74 -26.65
C PHE A 471 -11.04 -18.21 -26.56
N ARG A 472 -10.06 -17.30 -26.42
CA ARG A 472 -8.64 -17.64 -26.31
C ARG A 472 -8.20 -17.80 -24.86
N THR A 473 -7.57 -18.94 -24.54
CA THR A 473 -6.95 -19.17 -23.22
C THR A 473 -5.48 -18.75 -23.17
N THR A 474 -4.81 -18.70 -24.32
CA THR A 474 -3.42 -18.30 -24.48
C THR A 474 -3.29 -17.26 -25.60
N PHE A 475 -2.51 -16.21 -25.34
CA PHE A 475 -2.19 -15.16 -26.31
C PHE A 475 -0.73 -15.29 -26.73
N PRO A 476 -0.45 -15.85 -27.91
CA PRO A 476 0.91 -15.86 -28.45
C PRO A 476 1.32 -14.45 -28.89
N LEU A 477 2.62 -14.13 -28.85
CA LEU A 477 3.12 -12.78 -29.15
C LEU A 477 2.64 -12.22 -30.50
N TRP A 478 2.41 -13.07 -31.50
CA TRP A 478 1.91 -12.61 -32.80
C TRP A 478 0.53 -11.92 -32.69
N THR A 479 -0.30 -12.21 -31.68
CA THR A 479 -1.61 -11.54 -31.52
C THR A 479 -1.49 -10.05 -31.22
N SER A 480 -0.31 -9.56 -30.85
CA SER A 480 -0.04 -8.12 -30.76
C SER A 480 -0.11 -7.42 -32.12
N ILE A 481 0.32 -8.08 -33.20
CA ILE A 481 0.32 -7.53 -34.56
C ILE A 481 -1.10 -7.15 -35.02
N PRO A 482 -2.10 -8.07 -35.03
CA PRO A 482 -3.46 -7.69 -35.40
C PRO A 482 -4.08 -6.70 -34.40
N ALA A 483 -3.69 -6.70 -33.12
CA ALA A 483 -4.20 -5.73 -32.15
C ALA A 483 -3.71 -4.30 -32.46
N TYR A 484 -2.43 -4.11 -32.80
CA TYR A 484 -1.92 -2.81 -33.24
C TYR A 484 -2.52 -2.38 -34.58
N LEU A 485 -2.66 -3.31 -35.52
CA LEU A 485 -3.30 -3.04 -36.80
C LEU A 485 -4.77 -2.62 -36.63
N LEU A 486 -5.48 -3.21 -35.68
CA LEU A 486 -6.90 -2.90 -35.43
C LEU A 486 -7.11 -1.42 -35.08
N TYR A 487 -6.17 -0.80 -34.37
CA TYR A 487 -6.20 0.64 -34.09
C TYR A 487 -5.98 1.50 -35.35
N LEU A 488 -5.02 1.14 -36.22
CA LEU A 488 -4.82 1.86 -37.49
C LEU A 488 -6.03 1.69 -38.42
N ILE A 489 -6.59 0.48 -38.46
CA ILE A 489 -7.81 0.16 -39.22
C ILE A 489 -8.99 0.94 -38.66
N SER A 490 -9.12 1.09 -37.34
CA SER A 490 -10.22 1.85 -36.75
C SER A 490 -10.18 3.34 -37.15
N LEU A 491 -9.00 3.95 -37.19
CA LEU A 491 -8.84 5.32 -37.67
C LEU A 491 -9.22 5.47 -39.15
N LEU A 492 -8.77 4.54 -39.99
CA LEU A 492 -9.15 4.51 -41.40
C LEU A 492 -10.66 4.31 -41.56
N PHE A 493 -11.27 3.49 -40.71
CA PHE A 493 -12.70 3.23 -40.75
C PHE A 493 -13.52 4.46 -40.35
N VAL A 494 -13.10 5.22 -39.33
CA VAL A 494 -13.71 6.52 -38.98
C VAL A 494 -13.63 7.50 -40.15
N PHE A 495 -12.45 7.62 -40.77
CA PHE A 495 -12.24 8.49 -41.94
C PHE A 495 -13.17 8.11 -43.10
N VAL A 496 -13.23 6.82 -43.45
CA VAL A 496 -14.09 6.31 -44.53
C VAL A 496 -15.58 6.55 -44.22
N LEU A 497 -16.03 6.28 -42.99
CA LEU A 497 -17.42 6.47 -42.61
C LEU A 497 -17.84 7.93 -42.67
N LYS A 498 -17.00 8.83 -42.15
CA LYS A 498 -17.31 10.27 -42.11
C LYS A 498 -17.17 10.93 -43.47
N ASP A 499 -16.04 10.76 -44.15
CA ASP A 499 -15.70 11.55 -45.33
C ASP A 499 -16.22 10.95 -46.65
N ILE A 500 -16.42 9.63 -46.72
CA ILE A 500 -16.91 8.96 -47.94
C ILE A 500 -18.40 8.67 -47.86
N PHE A 501 -18.85 8.13 -46.72
CA PHE A 501 -20.24 7.69 -46.57
C PHE A 501 -21.15 8.75 -45.94
N ASN A 502 -20.61 9.89 -45.47
CA ASN A 502 -21.35 10.91 -44.70
C ASN A 502 -22.18 10.28 -43.57
N TYR A 503 -21.62 9.24 -42.94
CA TYR A 503 -22.26 8.56 -41.82
C TYR A 503 -22.02 9.41 -40.58
N ILE A 504 -23.04 10.18 -40.22
CA ILE A 504 -23.11 10.98 -38.98
C ILE A 504 -23.29 10.03 -37.81
#